data_AF-A0ABD2BS09-F1
#
_entry.id   AF-A0ABD2BS09-F1
#
_cell.length_a   1.000
_cell.length_b   1.000
_cell.length_c   1.000
_cell.angle_alpha   90.00
_cell.angle_beta   90.00
_cell.angle_gamma   90.00
#
_symmetry.space_group_name_H-M   'P 1'
#
loop_
_entity.id
_entity.type
_entity.pdbx_description
1 polymer ?
#
loop_
_entity_poly.entity_id
_entity_poly.type
_entity_poly.pdbx_seq_one_letter_code
_entity_poly.pdbx_strand_id
1 'polypeptide(L)'
;SSILQSHDILKCYMCTSVTDKDCGDDIIKSQTIKPMECTMEEMTKWQNIIQQNKLLTPIFSIFAVDNPQQNKKILKNMACAKVDTKIQGQDKIVTIRSCQTAQAENVDPCTSIEGKLYGGMEYCGLCEENGCNDSITISPSISNIIFTIRYLDSLKTQVPGAFLLTASDMVEYLTMLTIFLLFNVIKTTGCENLWCYECNTNLKNGHQRECNDPYSPGHSMSLVFCPKNESFHCLKDRNIMVTVRGCVPSRKIDHYCDHEQYYPHSSIECFFCEDYACNNHPSMKPNSIYILGIVLMALSSALRCWECSSHMNAMCGDPMNSTDHQAMFHVKECGRGPYASSKPICRKMVKRDGGDRVVIRSCAIPNHDETDITDGPCSPLMTNGRDMVESCHICNTDLCNSASGLLTTQSLYIAGFILIGYRFFESNYNRK
;
A
#
# COMPACT_ATOMS: atom_id res chain seq x y z
N SER A 1 -40.92 -17.65 1.81
CA SER A 1 -40.16 -17.60 3.08
C SER A 1 -38.82 -16.96 2.83
N SER A 2 -38.65 -15.72 3.27
CA SER A 2 -37.41 -14.94 3.14
C SER A 2 -36.35 -15.48 4.09
N ILE A 3 -35.17 -15.79 3.56
CA ILE A 3 -33.99 -16.18 4.33
C ILE A 3 -33.45 -14.92 5.01
N LEU A 4 -33.58 -14.86 6.34
CA LEU A 4 -33.00 -13.83 7.18
C LEU A 4 -31.49 -14.09 7.25
N GLN A 5 -30.69 -13.31 6.53
CA GLN A 5 -29.22 -13.35 6.60
C GLN A 5 -28.80 -12.81 7.98
N SER A 6 -28.38 -13.71 8.87
CA SER A 6 -27.68 -13.34 10.11
C SER A 6 -26.40 -12.60 9.71
N HIS A 7 -26.36 -11.28 9.89
CA HIS A 7 -25.10 -10.54 9.84
C HIS A 7 -24.38 -10.83 11.15
N ASP A 8 -23.35 -11.66 11.12
CA ASP A 8 -22.51 -11.87 12.29
C ASP A 8 -21.88 -10.54 12.70
N ILE A 9 -22.08 -10.14 13.96
CA ILE A 9 -21.58 -8.88 14.50
C ILE A 9 -20.07 -9.01 14.67
N LEU A 10 -19.32 -8.08 14.04
CA LEU A 10 -17.86 -8.03 14.13
C LEU A 10 -17.38 -7.96 15.58
N LYS A 11 -16.36 -8.74 15.92
CA LYS A 11 -15.72 -8.76 17.25
C LYS A 11 -14.26 -8.35 17.14
N CYS A 12 -13.83 -7.36 17.92
CA CYS A 12 -12.46 -6.85 17.91
C CYS A 12 -11.85 -6.85 19.31
N TYR A 13 -10.53 -6.91 19.40
CA TYR A 13 -9.84 -6.62 20.65
C TYR A 13 -9.97 -5.12 20.94
N MET A 14 -10.49 -4.78 22.12
CA MET A 14 -10.59 -3.39 22.57
C MET A 14 -9.82 -3.20 23.87
N CYS A 15 -8.61 -2.65 23.78
CA CYS A 15 -7.69 -2.52 24.91
C CYS A 15 -6.64 -1.43 24.66
N THR A 16 -5.88 -1.06 25.70
CA THR A 16 -4.70 -0.20 25.56
C THR A 16 -3.54 -0.78 26.36
N SER A 17 -2.30 -0.62 25.86
CA SER A 17 -1.09 -1.05 26.58
C SER A 17 -0.82 -0.26 27.87
N VAL A 18 -1.57 0.85 28.08
CA VAL A 18 -1.50 1.68 29.30
C VAL A 18 -2.37 1.09 30.42
N THR A 19 -3.56 0.62 30.09
CA THR A 19 -4.49 0.02 31.07
C THR A 19 -4.30 -1.48 31.22
N ASP A 20 -3.84 -2.14 30.17
CA ASP A 20 -3.61 -3.57 30.11
C ASP A 20 -2.28 -3.86 29.42
N LYS A 21 -1.29 -4.27 30.21
CA LYS A 21 0.06 -4.56 29.70
C LYS A 21 0.06 -5.61 28.58
N ASP A 22 -0.91 -6.53 28.60
CA ASP A 22 -0.99 -7.62 27.64
C ASP A 22 -1.52 -7.15 26.26
N CYS A 23 -2.04 -5.92 26.18
CA CYS A 23 -2.53 -5.34 24.92
C CYS A 23 -1.41 -4.93 23.95
N GLY A 24 -0.22 -4.62 24.49
CA GLY A 24 0.96 -4.21 23.72
C GLY A 24 1.77 -5.37 23.15
N ASP A 25 1.66 -6.56 23.74
CA ASP A 25 2.32 -7.79 23.30
C ASP A 25 1.38 -8.64 22.41
N ASP A 26 1.82 -9.84 21.97
CA ASP A 26 0.99 -10.77 21.21
C ASP A 26 -0.18 -11.18 22.11
N ILE A 27 -1.38 -10.65 21.82
CA ILE A 27 -2.60 -10.96 22.58
C ILE A 27 -2.85 -12.48 22.63
N ILE A 28 -2.39 -13.19 21.60
CA ILE A 28 -2.44 -14.66 21.49
C ILE A 28 -1.69 -15.37 22.64
N LYS A 29 -0.61 -14.76 23.18
CA LYS A 29 0.16 -15.35 24.29
C LYS A 29 -0.46 -15.10 25.67
N SER A 30 -1.32 -14.09 25.77
CA SER A 30 -1.84 -13.64 27.07
C SER A 30 -3.12 -14.37 27.48
N GLN A 31 -4.00 -14.77 26.55
CA GLN A 31 -5.32 -15.40 26.81
C GLN A 31 -6.26 -14.63 27.77
N THR A 32 -5.85 -13.47 28.33
CA THR A 32 -6.67 -12.71 29.29
C THR A 32 -7.66 -11.77 28.60
N ILE A 33 -7.29 -11.21 27.44
CA ILE A 33 -8.12 -10.28 26.67
C ILE A 33 -8.99 -11.07 25.68
N LYS A 34 -10.31 -10.88 25.77
CA LYS A 34 -11.28 -11.48 24.84
C LYS A 34 -11.78 -10.43 23.84
N PRO A 35 -12.05 -10.81 22.58
CA PRO A 35 -12.62 -9.89 21.61
C PRO A 35 -14.07 -9.53 22.01
N MET A 36 -14.41 -8.26 21.86
CA MET A 36 -15.71 -7.66 22.20
C MET A 36 -16.47 -7.31 20.93
N GLU A 37 -17.80 -7.37 20.99
CA GLU A 37 -18.65 -7.02 19.84
C GLU A 37 -18.57 -5.52 19.54
N CYS A 38 -18.44 -5.16 18.27
CA CYS A 38 -18.42 -3.77 17.80
C CYS A 38 -19.82 -3.17 17.78
N THR A 39 -20.48 -3.15 18.93
CA THR A 39 -21.76 -2.49 19.15
C THR A 39 -21.54 -1.14 19.83
N MET A 40 -22.49 -0.21 19.65
CA MET A 40 -22.45 1.09 20.32
C MET A 40 -22.33 0.97 21.84
N GLU A 41 -22.99 -0.04 22.43
CA GLU A 41 -22.99 -0.29 23.87
C GLU A 41 -21.59 -0.65 24.38
N GLU A 42 -20.95 -1.65 23.76
CA GLU A 42 -19.61 -2.09 24.15
C GLU A 42 -18.54 -1.02 23.85
N MET A 43 -18.66 -0.30 22.73
CA MET A 43 -17.77 0.82 22.42
C MET A 43 -17.86 1.95 23.44
N THR A 44 -19.07 2.33 23.85
CA THR A 44 -19.29 3.37 24.87
C THR A 44 -18.76 2.92 26.22
N LYS A 45 -18.95 1.64 26.58
CA LYS A 45 -18.43 1.07 27.82
C LYS A 45 -16.90 1.11 27.86
N TRP A 46 -16.25 0.71 26.77
CA TRP A 46 -14.79 0.79 26.65
C TRP A 46 -14.26 2.22 26.68
N GLN A 47 -14.94 3.16 26.01
CA GLN A 47 -14.61 4.59 26.08
C GLN A 47 -14.63 5.14 27.50
N ASN A 48 -15.65 4.79 28.29
CA ASN A 48 -15.74 5.23 29.68
C ASN A 48 -14.55 4.76 30.52
N ILE A 49 -14.01 3.56 30.25
CA ILE A 49 -12.81 3.03 30.90
C ILE A 49 -11.58 3.86 30.52
N ILE A 50 -11.45 4.24 29.25
CA ILE A 50 -10.34 5.07 28.77
C ILE A 50 -10.39 6.49 29.30
N GLN A 51 -11.58 7.09 29.37
CA GLN A 51 -11.76 8.46 29.85
C GLN A 51 -11.29 8.62 31.30
N GLN A 52 -11.43 7.58 32.11
CA GLN A 52 -11.00 7.56 33.51
C GLN A 52 -9.46 7.56 33.66
N ASN A 53 -8.72 7.24 32.60
CA ASN A 53 -7.27 7.22 32.62
C ASN A 53 -6.69 8.57 32.20
N LYS A 54 -6.02 9.26 33.14
CA LYS A 54 -5.40 10.59 32.92
C LYS A 54 -4.42 10.65 31.75
N LEU A 55 -3.76 9.55 31.40
CA LEU A 55 -2.82 9.48 30.28
C LEU A 55 -3.52 9.35 28.93
N LEU A 56 -4.72 8.75 28.91
CA LEU A 56 -5.48 8.53 27.69
C LEU A 56 -6.58 9.58 27.48
N THR A 57 -6.91 10.38 28.50
CA THR A 57 -7.84 11.51 28.40
C THR A 57 -7.52 12.45 27.22
N PRO A 58 -6.25 12.80 26.91
CA PRO A 58 -5.94 13.68 25.78
C PRO A 58 -6.29 13.09 24.41
N ILE A 59 -6.36 11.76 24.30
CA ILE A 59 -6.63 11.03 23.05
C ILE A 59 -8.04 10.42 23.04
N PHE A 60 -8.87 10.72 24.04
CA PHE A 60 -10.23 10.19 24.16
C PHE A 60 -11.13 10.59 22.98
N SER A 61 -11.02 11.83 22.50
CA SER A 61 -11.80 12.39 21.38
C SER A 61 -11.52 11.73 20.04
N ILE A 62 -10.48 10.90 19.97
CA ILE A 62 -10.13 10.09 18.81
C ILE A 62 -11.09 8.93 18.67
N PHE A 63 -11.44 8.31 19.79
CA PHE A 63 -12.24 7.09 19.82
C PHE A 63 -13.69 7.34 20.18
N ALA A 64 -14.08 8.58 20.47
CA ALA A 64 -15.46 8.96 20.74
C ALA A 64 -16.35 8.61 19.54
N VAL A 65 -17.42 7.85 19.79
CA VAL A 65 -18.40 7.57 18.76
C VAL A 65 -19.38 8.74 18.74
N ASP A 66 -19.56 9.37 17.59
CA ASP A 66 -20.54 10.46 17.45
C ASP A 66 -21.93 9.96 17.86
N ASN A 67 -22.56 10.69 18.79
CA ASN A 67 -23.81 10.30 19.43
C ASN A 67 -24.94 10.17 18.39
N PRO A 68 -25.45 8.97 18.08
CA PRO A 68 -26.34 8.77 16.95
C PRO A 68 -27.79 8.94 17.40
N GLN A 69 -28.17 10.14 17.85
CA GLN A 69 -29.59 10.43 18.05
C GLN A 69 -30.37 10.57 16.73
N GLN A 70 -29.74 10.46 15.56
CA GLN A 70 -30.44 10.64 14.28
C GLN A 70 -30.39 9.48 13.27
N ASN A 71 -29.59 8.41 13.42
CA ASN A 71 -29.66 7.32 12.44
C ASN A 71 -29.10 5.97 12.97
N LYS A 72 -30.00 5.06 13.39
CA LYS A 72 -29.72 3.61 13.55
C LYS A 72 -29.22 2.92 12.26
N LYS A 73 -29.16 3.64 11.14
CA LYS A 73 -28.83 3.15 9.79
C LYS A 73 -27.34 3.27 9.42
N ILE A 74 -26.51 3.89 10.29
CA ILE A 74 -25.10 4.26 10.00
C ILE A 74 -24.07 3.24 10.53
N LEU A 75 -24.47 2.22 11.28
CA LEU A 75 -23.54 1.14 11.68
C LEU A 75 -23.37 0.10 10.55
N LYS A 76 -23.05 0.56 9.34
CA LYS A 76 -22.66 -0.31 8.23
C LYS A 76 -21.16 -0.26 8.09
N ASN A 77 -20.56 -1.46 8.11
CA ASN A 77 -19.13 -1.71 7.90
C ASN A 77 -18.27 -1.17 9.05
N MET A 78 -18.15 -2.00 10.09
CA MET A 78 -17.19 -1.80 11.17
C MET A 78 -15.87 -2.47 10.79
N ALA A 79 -14.76 -2.00 11.34
CA ALA A 79 -13.44 -2.60 11.23
C ALA A 79 -12.76 -2.61 12.60
N CYS A 80 -11.89 -3.59 12.81
CA CYS A 80 -10.96 -3.60 13.93
C CYS A 80 -9.77 -2.70 13.62
N ALA A 81 -9.46 -1.78 14.52
CA ALA A 81 -8.30 -0.90 14.42
C ALA A 81 -7.21 -1.31 15.41
N LYS A 82 -5.96 -1.15 14.99
CA LYS A 82 -4.77 -1.16 15.85
C LYS A 82 -3.97 0.11 15.56
N VAL A 83 -3.66 0.86 16.61
CA VAL A 83 -2.91 2.13 16.54
C VAL A 83 -1.73 2.04 17.51
N ASP A 84 -0.53 2.31 17.03
CA ASP A 84 0.66 2.45 17.87
C ASP A 84 1.11 3.91 17.84
N THR A 85 1.20 4.56 18.99
CA THR A 85 1.49 6.00 19.11
C THR A 85 2.40 6.31 20.29
N LYS A 86 3.11 7.43 20.22
CA LYS A 86 3.89 7.97 21.35
C LYS A 86 3.04 9.01 22.07
N ILE A 87 2.77 8.77 23.35
CA ILE A 87 2.07 9.75 24.20
C ILE A 87 3.12 10.62 24.91
N GLN A 88 2.89 11.93 24.94
CA GLN A 88 3.78 12.89 25.60
C GLN A 88 3.95 12.50 27.09
N GLY A 89 5.19 12.19 27.49
CA GLY A 89 5.52 11.73 28.84
C GLY A 89 5.69 10.22 29.00
N GLN A 90 5.60 9.43 27.92
CA GLN A 90 6.04 8.03 27.89
C GLN A 90 7.11 7.79 26.82
N ASP A 91 8.22 7.16 27.20
CA ASP A 91 9.27 6.73 26.27
C ASP A 91 8.90 5.45 25.50
N LYS A 92 7.79 4.80 25.89
CA LYS A 92 7.31 3.55 25.30
C LYS A 92 6.16 3.81 24.34
N ILE A 93 6.09 2.99 23.31
CA ILE A 93 4.98 2.98 22.35
C ILE A 93 3.70 2.52 23.08
N VAL A 94 2.62 3.26 22.88
CA VAL A 94 1.29 2.93 23.37
C VAL A 94 0.50 2.29 22.23
N THR A 95 0.09 1.04 22.45
CA THR A 95 -0.77 0.30 21.53
C THR A 95 -2.21 0.45 21.97
N ILE A 96 -3.07 0.83 21.04
CA ILE A 96 -4.51 0.99 21.23
C ILE A 96 -5.22 0.13 20.20
N ARG A 97 -6.13 -0.71 20.67
CA ARG A 97 -6.95 -1.59 19.84
C ARG A 97 -8.40 -1.23 20.09
N SER A 98 -9.19 -1.05 19.05
CA SER A 98 -10.59 -0.61 19.17
C SER A 98 -11.42 -1.01 17.95
N CYS A 99 -12.75 -1.02 18.09
CA CYS A 99 -13.65 -0.96 16.95
C CYS A 99 -13.66 0.44 16.33
N GLN A 100 -13.63 0.52 15.01
CA GLN A 100 -13.75 1.76 14.22
C GLN A 100 -14.70 1.55 13.04
N THR A 101 -15.11 2.64 12.39
CA THR A 101 -15.76 2.54 11.09
C THR A 101 -14.77 1.99 10.06
N ALA A 102 -15.23 1.15 9.13
CA ALA A 102 -14.39 0.70 8.02
C ALA A 102 -13.99 1.86 7.11
N GLN A 103 -12.94 1.65 6.31
CA GLN A 103 -12.49 2.64 5.34
C GLN A 103 -13.56 2.87 4.27
N ALA A 104 -13.85 4.13 3.97
CA ALA A 104 -14.80 4.52 2.92
C ALA A 104 -14.12 5.48 1.93
N GLU A 105 -14.70 5.66 0.73
CA GLU A 105 -14.14 6.48 -0.36
C GLU A 105 -13.73 7.90 0.08
N ASN A 106 -14.39 8.47 1.10
CA ASN A 106 -14.15 9.83 1.58
C ASN A 106 -13.74 9.91 3.06
N VAL A 107 -13.58 8.78 3.75
CA VAL A 107 -13.25 8.76 5.18
C VAL A 107 -12.24 7.64 5.46
N ASP A 108 -11.03 8.05 5.81
CA ASP A 108 -10.00 7.17 6.37
C ASP A 108 -9.91 7.38 7.90
N PRO A 109 -10.31 6.38 8.70
CA PRO A 109 -10.16 6.41 10.15
C PRO A 109 -8.71 6.63 10.59
N CYS A 110 -7.72 6.05 9.91
CA CYS A 110 -6.32 6.19 10.31
C CYS A 110 -5.82 7.63 10.16
N THR A 111 -6.13 8.28 9.03
CA THR A 111 -5.84 9.71 8.83
C THR A 111 -6.56 10.59 9.88
N SER A 112 -7.80 10.25 10.22
CA SER A 112 -8.59 10.99 11.23
C SER A 112 -8.02 10.84 12.65
N ILE A 113 -7.46 9.66 12.96
CA ILE A 113 -6.78 9.36 14.22
C ILE A 113 -5.45 10.13 14.28
N GLU A 114 -4.66 10.09 13.21
CA GLU A 114 -3.37 10.77 13.12
C GLU A 114 -3.50 12.28 13.35
N GLY A 115 -4.46 12.93 12.69
CA GLY A 115 -4.69 14.37 12.84
C GLY A 115 -5.07 14.83 14.25
N LYS A 116 -5.46 13.89 15.13
CA LYS A 116 -5.81 14.16 16.54
C LYS A 116 -4.70 13.76 17.52
N LEU A 117 -3.63 13.09 17.07
CA LEU A 117 -2.51 12.64 17.91
C LEU A 117 -1.37 13.67 17.92
N TYR A 118 -1.20 14.38 19.04
CA TYR A 118 -0.15 15.40 19.20
C TYR A 118 1.29 14.85 19.34
N GLY A 119 1.47 13.53 19.48
CA GLY A 119 2.77 12.86 19.67
C GLY A 119 3.27 12.02 18.50
N GLY A 120 2.53 12.02 17.38
CA GLY A 120 2.83 11.22 16.19
C GLY A 120 2.31 9.78 16.29
N MET A 121 1.93 9.25 15.13
CA MET A 121 1.45 7.88 14.96
C MET A 121 2.57 7.04 14.33
N GLU A 122 2.95 5.94 14.96
CA GLU A 122 3.96 5.01 14.41
C GLU A 122 3.31 3.95 13.52
N TYR A 123 2.07 3.55 13.84
CA TYR A 123 1.31 2.60 13.05
C TYR A 123 -0.19 2.82 13.21
N CYS A 124 -0.94 2.63 12.12
CA CYS A 124 -2.37 2.41 12.14
C CYS A 124 -2.76 1.37 11.08
N GLY A 125 -3.60 0.42 11.46
CA GLY A 125 -4.14 -0.58 10.56
C GLY A 125 -5.59 -0.89 10.88
N LEU A 126 -6.35 -1.18 9.82
CA LEU A 126 -7.75 -1.56 9.85
C LEU A 126 -7.92 -2.95 9.22
N CYS A 127 -8.85 -3.74 9.73
CA CYS A 127 -9.20 -5.04 9.18
C CYS A 127 -10.66 -5.39 9.53
N GLU A 128 -11.33 -6.18 8.67
CA GLU A 128 -12.79 -6.41 8.75
C GLU A 128 -13.16 -7.83 9.26
N GLU A 129 -12.18 -8.57 9.76
CA GLU A 129 -12.36 -9.94 10.28
C GLU A 129 -12.39 -9.97 11.82
N ASN A 130 -13.03 -10.98 12.40
CA ASN A 130 -13.10 -11.11 13.85
C ASN A 130 -11.70 -11.25 14.46
N GLY A 131 -11.34 -10.35 15.38
CA GLY A 131 -10.10 -10.41 16.15
C GLY A 131 -8.83 -10.12 15.35
N CYS A 132 -8.93 -9.68 14.09
CA CYS A 132 -7.78 -9.47 13.21
C CYS A 132 -6.80 -8.39 13.69
N ASN A 133 -7.22 -7.57 14.67
CA ASN A 133 -6.36 -6.63 15.35
C ASN A 133 -5.67 -7.27 16.57
N ASP A 134 -5.17 -8.50 16.49
CA ASP A 134 -4.41 -9.19 17.55
C ASP A 134 -2.89 -9.14 17.35
N SER A 135 -2.44 -9.16 16.10
CA SER A 135 -1.02 -9.32 15.73
C SER A 135 -0.13 -8.11 16.07
N ILE A 136 1.16 -8.38 16.37
CA ILE A 136 2.18 -7.33 16.57
C ILE A 136 2.66 -6.72 15.25
N THR A 137 2.64 -7.45 14.14
CA THR A 137 3.40 -7.05 12.95
C THR A 137 2.58 -7.25 11.69
N ILE A 138 2.37 -6.16 10.95
CA ILE A 138 2.40 -6.23 9.49
C ILE A 138 3.63 -7.08 9.12
N SER A 139 3.44 -8.05 8.24
CA SER A 139 4.46 -8.87 7.57
C SER A 139 5.91 -8.31 7.65
N PRO A 140 6.93 -9.14 7.96
CA PRO A 140 8.36 -8.75 7.91
C PRO A 140 8.79 -8.06 6.61
N SER A 141 8.00 -8.22 5.53
CA SER A 141 8.17 -7.53 4.26
C SER A 141 7.99 -6.01 4.32
N ILE A 142 7.25 -5.45 5.29
CA ILE A 142 6.90 -4.02 5.33
C ILE A 142 7.76 -3.23 6.34
N SER A 143 8.26 -3.86 7.40
CA SER A 143 9.19 -3.21 8.35
C SER A 143 10.49 -2.74 7.67
N ASN A 144 11.01 -3.55 6.74
CA ASN A 144 12.16 -3.17 5.91
C ASN A 144 11.82 -2.00 4.97
N ILE A 145 10.59 -1.91 4.46
CA ILE A 145 10.16 -0.81 3.59
C ILE A 145 10.10 0.51 4.36
N ILE A 146 9.53 0.52 5.58
CA ILE A 146 9.42 1.74 6.41
C ILE A 146 10.80 2.24 6.85
N PHE A 147 11.72 1.34 7.24
CA PHE A 147 13.09 1.72 7.57
C PHE A 147 13.85 2.28 6.36
N THR A 148 13.60 1.74 5.17
CA THR A 148 14.19 2.24 3.91
C THR A 148 13.63 3.61 3.54
N ILE A 149 12.31 3.84 3.70
CA ILE A 149 11.67 5.14 3.46
C ILE A 149 12.20 6.20 4.45
N ARG A 150 12.29 5.89 5.75
CA ARG A 150 12.85 6.82 6.76
C ARG A 150 14.34 7.12 6.53
N TYR A 151 15.12 6.15 6.07
CA TYR A 151 16.52 6.35 5.69
C TYR A 151 16.66 7.25 4.44
N LEU A 152 15.75 7.09 3.47
CA LEU A 152 15.69 7.93 2.25
C LEU A 152 15.23 9.37 2.55
N ASP A 153 14.26 9.57 3.44
CA ASP A 153 13.85 10.91 3.91
C ASP A 153 14.97 11.63 4.65
N SER A 154 15.80 10.90 5.40
CA SER A 154 16.98 11.46 6.06
C SER A 154 18.08 11.88 5.08
N LEU A 155 18.15 11.30 3.88
CA LEU A 155 19.09 11.71 2.82
C LEU A 155 18.61 12.98 2.09
N LYS A 156 17.30 13.25 2.09
CA LYS A 156 16.68 14.41 1.42
C LYS A 156 16.99 15.74 2.12
N THR A 157 17.33 15.72 3.41
CA THR A 157 17.54 16.92 4.24
C THR A 157 18.98 17.47 4.22
N GLN A 158 19.93 16.81 3.54
CA GLN A 158 21.35 17.20 3.56
C GLN A 158 21.87 17.88 2.28
N VAL A 159 21.05 18.13 1.25
CA VAL A 159 21.53 18.69 -0.03
C VAL A 159 20.88 20.05 -0.34
N PRO A 160 21.66 21.15 -0.45
CA PRO A 160 21.11 22.47 -0.72
C PRO A 160 20.68 22.68 -2.19
N GLY A 161 19.39 22.91 -2.38
CA GLY A 161 18.79 24.02 -3.15
C GLY A 161 18.82 24.04 -4.68
N ALA A 162 19.77 23.42 -5.38
CA ALA A 162 19.91 23.64 -6.85
C ALA A 162 20.01 22.37 -7.70
N PHE A 163 20.07 21.18 -7.09
CA PHE A 163 20.26 19.90 -7.80
C PHE A 163 19.00 18.99 -7.83
N LEU A 164 17.89 19.42 -7.22
CA LEU A 164 16.77 18.55 -6.82
C LEU A 164 15.91 18.00 -7.97
N LEU A 165 15.88 18.63 -9.15
CA LEU A 165 15.03 18.19 -10.27
C LEU A 165 15.58 16.97 -11.04
N THR A 166 16.84 16.60 -10.84
CA THR A 166 17.46 15.42 -11.51
C THR A 166 17.67 14.24 -10.56
N ALA A 167 17.43 14.44 -9.27
CA ALA A 167 17.66 13.46 -8.22
C ALA A 167 16.41 12.62 -7.90
N SER A 168 15.18 13.14 -8.09
CA SER A 168 13.95 12.37 -7.82
C SER A 168 13.85 11.13 -8.71
N ASP A 169 14.07 11.30 -10.02
CA ASP A 169 13.94 10.21 -11.00
C ASP A 169 15.08 9.19 -10.84
N MET A 170 16.28 9.65 -10.47
CA MET A 170 17.41 8.80 -10.14
C MET A 170 17.19 8.02 -8.85
N VAL A 171 16.59 8.63 -7.83
CA VAL A 171 16.25 7.94 -6.56
C VAL A 171 15.17 6.90 -6.81
N GLU A 172 14.13 7.20 -7.60
CA GLU A 172 13.10 6.22 -7.98
C GLU A 172 13.67 5.04 -8.78
N TYR A 173 14.56 5.27 -9.75
CA TYR A 173 15.20 4.17 -10.48
C TYR A 173 16.18 3.35 -9.62
N LEU A 174 16.98 4.01 -8.78
CA LEU A 174 17.96 3.32 -7.92
C LEU A 174 17.26 2.55 -6.78
N THR A 175 16.13 3.06 -6.28
CA THR A 175 15.29 2.36 -5.30
C THR A 175 14.60 1.15 -5.93
N MET A 176 14.06 1.28 -7.14
CA MET A 176 13.48 0.14 -7.86
C MET A 176 14.53 -0.94 -8.18
N LEU A 177 15.74 -0.55 -8.56
CA LEU A 177 16.85 -1.48 -8.82
C LEU A 177 17.35 -2.16 -7.52
N THR A 178 17.47 -1.42 -6.42
CA THR A 178 17.88 -2.00 -5.13
C THR A 178 16.79 -2.90 -4.54
N ILE A 179 15.50 -2.54 -4.67
CA ILE A 179 14.37 -3.42 -4.32
C ILE A 179 14.42 -4.69 -5.17
N PHE A 180 14.62 -4.58 -6.48
CA PHE A 180 14.72 -5.74 -7.37
C PHE A 180 15.90 -6.65 -6.99
N LEU A 181 17.07 -6.08 -6.71
CA LEU A 181 18.24 -6.84 -6.26
C LEU A 181 18.04 -7.47 -4.88
N LEU A 182 17.44 -6.75 -3.92
CA LEU A 182 17.08 -7.28 -2.60
C LEU A 182 16.05 -8.41 -2.71
N PHE A 183 15.06 -8.29 -3.60
CA PHE A 183 14.07 -9.35 -3.84
C PHE A 183 14.73 -10.61 -4.39
N ASN A 184 15.68 -10.46 -5.33
CA ASN A 184 16.45 -11.58 -5.86
C ASN A 184 17.39 -12.18 -4.79
N VAL A 185 18.02 -11.36 -3.94
CA VAL A 185 18.86 -11.82 -2.83
C VAL A 185 18.05 -12.58 -1.78
N ILE A 186 16.88 -12.06 -1.37
CA ILE A 186 15.95 -12.72 -0.45
C ILE A 186 15.46 -14.05 -1.03
N LYS A 187 15.19 -14.10 -2.35
CA LYS A 187 14.81 -15.33 -3.05
C LYS A 187 15.94 -16.36 -3.07
N THR A 188 17.21 -15.92 -3.09
CA THR A 188 18.38 -16.83 -3.02
C THR A 188 18.78 -17.26 -1.61
N THR A 189 18.31 -16.58 -0.55
CA THR A 189 18.64 -16.92 0.85
C THR A 189 17.51 -17.66 1.59
N GLY A 190 16.40 -17.98 0.91
CA GLY A 190 15.18 -18.54 1.50
C GLY A 190 15.23 -20.04 1.86
N CYS A 191 16.24 -20.49 2.61
CA CYS A 191 16.31 -21.89 3.05
C CYS A 191 16.60 -22.05 4.54
N GLU A 192 16.05 -21.20 5.41
CA GLU A 192 16.29 -21.39 6.86
C GLU A 192 15.10 -21.84 7.70
N ASN A 193 13.84 -21.54 7.37
CA ASN A 193 12.71 -22.05 8.16
C ASN A 193 11.37 -22.09 7.37
N LEU A 194 11.10 -23.17 6.61
CA LEU A 194 9.81 -23.34 5.91
C LEU A 194 8.74 -23.86 6.88
N TRP A 195 7.58 -23.20 6.89
CA TRP A 195 6.39 -23.62 7.62
C TRP A 195 5.24 -23.83 6.64
N CYS A 196 4.46 -24.90 6.84
CA CYS A 196 3.32 -25.24 6.00
C CYS A 196 2.10 -25.56 6.85
N TYR A 197 0.90 -25.36 6.32
CA TYR A 197 -0.30 -25.92 6.96
C TYR A 197 -0.29 -27.43 6.82
N GLU A 198 -0.56 -28.14 7.92
CA GLU A 198 -0.70 -29.59 7.93
C GLU A 198 -2.11 -30.00 8.34
N CYS A 199 -2.80 -30.73 7.46
CA CYS A 199 -4.09 -31.32 7.74
C CYS A 199 -4.41 -32.49 6.82
N ASN A 200 -5.25 -33.41 7.31
CA ASN A 200 -5.60 -34.67 6.65
C ASN A 200 -4.40 -35.57 6.24
N THR A 201 -3.21 -35.36 6.81
CA THR A 201 -2.01 -36.19 6.56
C THR A 201 -2.05 -37.56 7.23
N ASN A 202 -2.84 -37.72 8.30
CA ASN A 202 -3.01 -38.98 9.03
C ASN A 202 -4.50 -39.33 9.16
N LEU A 203 -4.93 -40.36 8.43
CA LEU A 203 -6.32 -40.84 8.41
C LEU A 203 -6.83 -41.34 9.77
N LYS A 204 -5.95 -41.68 10.71
CA LYS A 204 -6.34 -42.09 12.07
C LYS A 204 -6.94 -40.95 12.89
N ASN A 205 -6.63 -39.70 12.53
CA ASN A 205 -7.12 -38.51 13.23
C ASN A 205 -8.54 -38.10 12.78
N GLY A 206 -9.15 -38.86 11.86
CA GLY A 206 -10.43 -38.53 11.25
C GLY A 206 -10.27 -37.47 10.16
N HIS A 207 -11.33 -37.32 9.35
CA HIS A 207 -11.38 -36.33 8.28
C HIS A 207 -11.71 -34.94 8.86
N GLN A 208 -10.77 -34.00 8.71
CA GLN A 208 -10.95 -32.59 9.05
C GLN A 208 -11.59 -31.87 7.85
N ARG A 209 -12.88 -31.58 7.96
CA ARG A 209 -13.65 -30.95 6.87
C ARG A 209 -13.23 -29.52 6.60
N GLU A 210 -12.74 -28.84 7.62
CA GLU A 210 -12.21 -27.48 7.59
C GLU A 210 -10.86 -27.37 6.82
N CYS A 211 -10.21 -28.50 6.49
CA CYS A 211 -9.03 -28.53 5.62
C CYS A 211 -9.39 -28.39 4.13
N ASN A 212 -10.61 -28.77 3.79
CA ASN A 212 -11.07 -28.88 2.41
C ASN A 212 -11.34 -27.52 1.78
N ASP A 213 -11.03 -27.36 0.50
CA ASP A 213 -11.47 -26.19 -0.26
C ASP A 213 -13.01 -26.08 -0.27
N PRO A 214 -13.59 -24.86 -0.24
CA PRO A 214 -12.96 -23.54 -0.39
C PRO A 214 -12.43 -22.93 0.92
N TYR A 215 -12.41 -23.69 2.01
CA TYR A 215 -12.02 -23.15 3.30
C TYR A 215 -10.50 -22.92 3.35
N SER A 216 -10.11 -21.72 3.74
CA SER A 216 -8.75 -21.47 4.21
C SER A 216 -8.60 -22.13 5.59
N PRO A 217 -7.48 -22.80 5.88
CA PRO A 217 -7.23 -23.39 7.18
C PRO A 217 -7.39 -22.32 8.26
N GLY A 218 -8.43 -22.45 9.09
CA GLY A 218 -8.67 -21.55 10.21
C GLY A 218 -7.67 -21.78 11.34
N HIS A 219 -7.78 -20.98 12.41
CA HIS A 219 -6.93 -21.07 13.62
C HIS A 219 -6.88 -22.44 14.31
N SER A 220 -7.72 -23.42 13.92
CA SER A 220 -7.71 -24.80 14.43
C SER A 220 -6.69 -25.72 13.74
N MET A 221 -6.04 -25.30 12.65
CA MET A 221 -5.14 -26.15 11.87
C MET A 221 -3.67 -25.84 12.17
N SER A 222 -2.89 -26.87 12.45
CA SER A 222 -1.49 -26.70 12.85
C SER A 222 -0.62 -26.27 11.67
N LEU A 223 -0.10 -25.05 11.76
CA LEU A 223 1.09 -24.69 11.03
C LEU A 223 2.24 -25.53 11.59
N VAL A 224 2.90 -26.29 10.73
CA VAL A 224 4.01 -27.16 11.14
C VAL A 224 5.30 -26.70 10.50
N PHE A 225 6.36 -26.86 11.28
CA PHE A 225 7.71 -26.60 10.85
C PHE A 225 8.20 -27.78 10.00
N CYS A 226 8.61 -27.52 8.75
CA CYS A 226 9.14 -28.59 7.90
C CYS A 226 10.53 -29.04 8.40
N PRO A 227 10.88 -30.33 8.30
CA PRO A 227 12.18 -30.83 8.74
C PRO A 227 13.36 -30.12 8.05
N LYS A 228 14.49 -29.96 8.76
CA LYS A 228 15.72 -29.32 8.22
C LYS A 228 16.70 -30.30 7.56
N ASN A 229 16.34 -31.57 7.43
CA ASN A 229 17.25 -32.60 6.91
C ASN A 229 17.48 -32.50 5.40
N GLU A 230 16.57 -31.86 4.67
CA GLU A 230 16.67 -31.56 3.23
C GLU A 230 15.78 -30.35 2.92
N SER A 231 15.72 -29.92 1.67
CA SER A 231 14.76 -28.90 1.24
C SER A 231 13.34 -29.49 1.19
N PHE A 232 12.35 -28.67 1.54
CA PHE A 232 10.94 -29.04 1.55
C PHE A 232 10.12 -28.03 0.77
N HIS A 233 8.94 -28.47 0.36
CA HIS A 233 7.90 -27.64 -0.24
C HIS A 233 6.60 -27.85 0.52
N CYS A 234 5.76 -26.81 0.57
CA CYS A 234 4.40 -26.96 1.04
C CYS A 234 3.56 -27.61 -0.05
N LEU A 235 2.90 -28.72 0.29
CA LEU A 235 1.95 -29.45 -0.54
C LEU A 235 0.53 -28.97 -0.25
N LYS A 236 -0.26 -28.88 -1.32
CA LYS A 236 -1.70 -29.01 -1.29
C LYS A 236 -2.13 -30.04 -2.32
N ASP A 237 -2.69 -31.13 -1.85
CA ASP A 237 -3.29 -32.18 -2.66
C ASP A 237 -4.82 -32.04 -2.54
N ARG A 238 -5.51 -32.02 -3.68
CA ARG A 238 -6.94 -31.86 -3.77
C ARG A 238 -7.58 -33.01 -4.56
N ASN A 239 -8.56 -33.64 -3.94
CA ASN A 239 -9.57 -34.49 -4.56
C ASN A 239 -10.97 -33.89 -4.31
N ILE A 240 -12.00 -34.38 -5.01
CA ILE A 240 -13.40 -33.93 -4.95
C ILE A 240 -13.92 -33.88 -3.50
N MET A 241 -13.46 -34.78 -2.63
CA MET A 241 -13.99 -34.92 -1.26
C MET A 241 -13.01 -34.51 -0.15
N VAL A 242 -11.70 -34.47 -0.43
CA VAL A 242 -10.67 -34.27 0.60
C VAL A 242 -9.54 -33.42 0.03
N THR A 243 -9.09 -32.44 0.82
CA THR A 243 -7.83 -31.73 0.61
C THR A 243 -6.84 -32.19 1.66
N VAL A 244 -5.60 -32.47 1.26
CA VAL A 244 -4.47 -32.79 2.14
C VAL A 244 -3.44 -31.67 2.02
N ARG A 245 -2.89 -31.23 3.15
CA ARG A 245 -1.87 -30.18 3.21
C ARG A 245 -0.72 -30.64 4.09
N GLY A 246 0.52 -30.35 3.73
CA GLY A 246 1.68 -30.71 4.56
C GLY A 246 3.02 -30.36 3.93
N CYS A 247 4.10 -30.84 4.55
CA CYS A 247 5.46 -30.69 4.05
C CYS A 247 5.86 -31.90 3.18
N VAL A 248 6.42 -31.65 2.00
CA VAL A 248 6.96 -32.69 1.11
C VAL A 248 8.43 -32.43 0.82
N PRO A 249 9.32 -33.43 0.96
CA PRO A 249 10.72 -33.27 0.60
C PRO A 249 10.91 -33.03 -0.90
N SER A 250 11.79 -32.11 -1.29
CA SER A 250 11.96 -31.72 -2.70
C SER A 250 12.31 -32.89 -3.61
N ARG A 251 13.10 -33.86 -3.13
CA ARG A 251 13.45 -35.08 -3.88
C ARG A 251 12.26 -35.97 -4.27
N LYS A 252 11.10 -35.77 -3.64
CA LYS A 252 9.90 -36.56 -3.91
C LYS A 252 8.92 -35.88 -4.84
N ILE A 253 9.07 -34.57 -5.12
CA ILE A 253 8.03 -33.77 -5.79
C ILE A 253 7.64 -34.33 -7.15
N ASP A 254 8.63 -34.68 -7.97
CA ASP A 254 8.41 -35.14 -9.35
C ASP A 254 7.54 -36.40 -9.43
N HIS A 255 7.55 -37.24 -8.38
CA HIS A 255 6.83 -38.51 -8.33
C HIS A 255 5.80 -38.56 -7.20
N TYR A 256 5.64 -37.49 -6.42
CA TYR A 256 4.78 -37.50 -5.24
C TYR A 256 3.31 -37.74 -5.61
N CYS A 257 2.94 -37.25 -6.79
CA CYS A 257 1.56 -37.29 -7.29
C CYS A 257 1.37 -38.27 -8.44
N ASP A 258 2.27 -39.25 -8.59
CA ASP A 258 2.11 -40.36 -9.52
C ASP A 258 1.14 -41.40 -8.95
N HIS A 259 -0.10 -40.97 -8.70
CA HIS A 259 -1.14 -41.78 -8.06
C HIS A 259 -1.84 -42.72 -9.05
N GLU A 260 -1.80 -42.43 -10.36
CA GLU A 260 -2.45 -43.25 -11.39
C GLU A 260 -1.96 -44.70 -11.41
N GLN A 261 -0.70 -44.95 -10.99
CA GLN A 261 -0.14 -46.30 -10.90
C GLN A 261 -0.79 -47.16 -9.80
N TYR A 262 -1.31 -46.53 -8.74
CA TYR A 262 -1.86 -47.21 -7.56
C TYR A 262 -3.39 -47.05 -7.46
N TYR A 263 -3.93 -45.96 -8.00
CA TYR A 263 -5.35 -45.56 -7.92
C TYR A 263 -5.83 -44.97 -9.26
N PRO A 264 -6.05 -45.80 -10.29
CA PRO A 264 -6.35 -45.34 -11.65
C PRO A 264 -7.72 -44.63 -11.82
N HIS A 265 -8.51 -44.53 -10.77
CA HIS A 265 -9.83 -43.87 -10.78
C HIS A 265 -9.92 -42.64 -9.85
N SER A 266 -8.83 -42.26 -9.19
CA SER A 266 -8.80 -41.03 -8.39
C SER A 266 -8.29 -39.86 -9.23
N SER A 267 -8.98 -38.72 -9.16
CA SER A 267 -8.48 -37.44 -9.70
C SER A 267 -7.89 -36.64 -8.55
N ILE A 268 -6.56 -36.61 -8.46
CA ILE A 268 -5.79 -35.95 -7.40
C ILE A 268 -4.95 -34.86 -8.06
N GLU A 269 -5.22 -33.60 -7.71
CA GLU A 269 -4.44 -32.44 -8.16
C GLU A 269 -3.47 -32.02 -7.06
N CYS A 270 -2.18 -31.94 -7.40
CA CYS A 270 -1.15 -31.51 -6.46
C CYS A 270 -0.55 -30.16 -6.82
N PHE A 271 -0.34 -29.35 -5.79
CA PHE A 271 0.29 -28.04 -5.87
C PHE A 271 1.42 -27.96 -4.86
N PHE A 272 2.57 -27.44 -5.29
CA PHE A 272 3.77 -27.27 -4.48
C PHE A 272 4.23 -25.81 -4.47
N CYS A 273 4.71 -25.32 -3.34
CA CYS A 273 5.29 -23.98 -3.22
C CYS A 273 6.37 -23.92 -2.13
N GLU A 274 7.22 -22.89 -2.20
CA GLU A 274 8.43 -22.73 -1.36
C GLU A 274 8.31 -21.58 -0.35
N ASP A 275 7.21 -20.84 -0.36
CA ASP A 275 6.98 -19.69 0.51
C ASP A 275 6.39 -20.11 1.87
N TYR A 276 6.56 -19.27 2.89
CA TYR A 276 5.95 -19.50 4.19
C TYR A 276 4.42 -19.63 4.07
N ALA A 277 3.87 -20.75 4.56
CA ALA A 277 2.44 -21.01 4.68
C ALA A 277 1.65 -20.88 3.35
N CYS A 278 2.32 -21.00 2.20
CA CYS A 278 1.73 -20.74 0.89
C CYS A 278 0.66 -21.76 0.46
N ASN A 279 0.60 -22.92 1.12
CA ASN A 279 -0.47 -23.90 0.92
C ASN A 279 -1.75 -23.56 1.68
N ASN A 280 -1.98 -22.30 2.06
CA ASN A 280 -3.19 -21.84 2.76
C ASN A 280 -4.37 -21.53 1.83
N HIS A 281 -4.10 -21.17 0.58
CA HIS A 281 -5.11 -20.57 -0.28
C HIS A 281 -5.86 -21.61 -1.15
N PRO A 282 -7.17 -21.42 -1.42
CA PRO A 282 -7.94 -22.29 -2.31
C PRO A 282 -7.36 -22.44 -3.73
N SER A 283 -6.69 -21.41 -4.23
CA SER A 283 -6.33 -21.28 -5.64
C SER A 283 -4.85 -21.52 -5.98
N MET A 284 -3.94 -21.59 -4.97
CA MET A 284 -2.46 -21.65 -5.13
C MET A 284 -1.96 -21.18 -6.51
N LYS A 285 -2.30 -19.93 -6.88
CA LYS A 285 -1.78 -19.34 -8.10
C LYS A 285 -0.44 -18.70 -7.78
N PRO A 286 0.58 -18.83 -8.65
CA PRO A 286 1.85 -18.17 -8.44
C PRO A 286 1.61 -16.67 -8.21
N ASN A 287 2.32 -16.11 -7.23
CA ASN A 287 2.26 -14.71 -6.76
C ASN A 287 2.37 -13.65 -7.89
N SER A 288 2.68 -14.07 -9.12
CA SER A 288 2.71 -13.29 -10.35
C SER A 288 1.44 -12.48 -10.64
N ILE A 289 0.24 -12.94 -10.30
CA ILE A 289 -1.00 -12.24 -10.66
C ILE A 289 -1.28 -11.06 -9.71
N TYR A 290 -0.97 -11.21 -8.42
CA TYR A 290 -1.14 -10.13 -7.45
C TYR A 290 -0.13 -9.00 -7.68
N ILE A 291 1.11 -9.34 -8.05
CA ILE A 291 2.13 -8.36 -8.44
C ILE A 291 1.71 -7.63 -9.73
N LEU A 292 1.20 -8.34 -10.75
CA LEU A 292 0.68 -7.71 -11.95
C LEU A 292 -0.50 -6.78 -11.65
N GLY A 293 -1.40 -7.17 -10.75
CA GLY A 293 -2.51 -6.33 -10.31
C GLY A 293 -2.07 -5.05 -9.59
N ILE A 294 -1.09 -5.15 -8.69
CA ILE A 294 -0.51 -3.99 -7.99
C ILE A 294 0.25 -3.08 -8.96
N VAL A 295 1.01 -3.65 -9.91
CA VAL A 295 1.69 -2.88 -10.97
C VAL A 295 0.67 -2.18 -11.88
N LEU A 296 -0.43 -2.84 -12.25
CA LEU A 296 -1.50 -2.23 -13.05
C LEU A 296 -2.26 -1.13 -12.29
N MET A 297 -2.44 -1.27 -10.98
CA MET A 297 -3.01 -0.21 -10.13
C MET A 297 -2.06 0.98 -9.94
N ALA A 298 -0.74 0.72 -9.85
CA ALA A 298 0.27 1.78 -9.80
C ALA A 298 0.41 2.55 -11.12
N LEU A 299 -0.02 1.97 -12.25
CA LEU A 299 -0.04 2.61 -13.57
C LEU A 299 -1.26 3.48 -13.83
N SER A 300 -2.23 3.57 -12.90
CA SER A 300 -3.45 4.37 -13.07
C SER A 300 -3.44 5.69 -12.28
N SER A 301 -2.30 6.37 -12.18
CA SER A 301 -2.29 7.74 -11.66
C SER A 301 -2.96 8.69 -12.66
N ALA A 302 -3.85 9.54 -12.15
CA ALA A 302 -4.37 10.66 -12.93
C ALA A 302 -3.26 11.70 -13.13
N LEU A 303 -3.17 12.28 -14.32
CA LEU A 303 -2.18 13.31 -14.64
C LEU A 303 -2.25 14.45 -13.62
N ARG A 304 -1.12 14.87 -13.05
CA ARG A 304 -1.04 15.98 -12.10
C ARG A 304 -0.41 17.19 -12.76
N CYS A 305 -1.05 18.35 -12.65
CA CYS A 305 -0.52 19.59 -13.21
C CYS A 305 -0.53 20.71 -12.16
N TRP A 306 0.32 21.71 -12.37
CA TRP A 306 0.21 22.96 -11.63
C TRP A 306 -1.03 23.73 -12.11
N GLU A 307 -1.83 24.22 -11.17
CA GLU A 307 -3.02 25.04 -11.37
C GLU A 307 -2.92 26.32 -10.54
N CYS A 308 -2.51 27.40 -11.21
CA CYS A 308 -2.30 28.71 -10.57
C CYS A 308 -2.24 29.84 -11.59
N SER A 309 -2.35 31.08 -11.11
CA SER A 309 -2.16 32.30 -11.90
C SER A 309 -1.23 33.26 -11.17
N SER A 310 -0.24 33.83 -11.88
CA SER A 310 0.71 34.79 -11.32
C SER A 310 0.05 36.11 -10.90
N HIS A 311 -1.14 36.41 -11.40
CA HIS A 311 -1.94 37.57 -11.02
C HIS A 311 -2.53 37.42 -9.60
N MET A 312 -2.92 36.18 -9.23
CA MET A 312 -3.49 35.89 -7.91
C MET A 312 -2.40 35.49 -6.89
N ASN A 313 -1.34 34.84 -7.37
CA ASN A 313 -0.21 34.43 -6.54
C ASN A 313 1.09 34.65 -7.30
N ALA A 314 1.88 35.64 -6.87
CA ALA A 314 3.18 35.96 -7.49
C ALA A 314 4.15 34.76 -7.57
N MET A 315 3.97 33.75 -6.71
CA MET A 315 4.77 32.51 -6.70
C MET A 315 4.52 31.61 -7.93
N CYS A 316 3.41 31.84 -8.63
CA CYS A 316 3.09 31.21 -9.92
C CYS A 316 3.75 31.96 -11.11
N GLY A 317 4.71 32.84 -10.86
CA GLY A 317 5.47 33.51 -11.91
C GLY A 317 6.36 32.56 -12.73
N ASP A 318 7.22 33.17 -13.54
CA ASP A 318 8.32 32.52 -14.24
C ASP A 318 9.62 33.24 -13.88
N PRO A 319 10.63 32.57 -13.27
CA PRO A 319 10.65 31.15 -12.92
C PRO A 319 9.68 30.81 -11.77
N MET A 320 9.18 29.57 -11.78
CA MET A 320 8.21 29.10 -10.78
C MET A 320 8.87 28.78 -9.44
N ASN A 321 8.19 29.12 -8.32
CA ASN A 321 8.61 28.66 -7.00
C ASN A 321 7.96 27.30 -6.66
N SER A 322 8.67 26.21 -6.96
CA SER A 322 8.18 24.83 -6.80
C SER A 322 8.52 24.20 -5.45
N THR A 323 8.34 24.92 -4.34
CA THR A 323 8.53 24.35 -2.99
C THR A 323 7.42 23.35 -2.64
N ASP A 324 7.72 22.36 -1.77
CA ASP A 324 6.75 21.33 -1.35
C ASP A 324 5.46 21.93 -0.78
N HIS A 325 5.59 23.01 0.01
CA HIS A 325 4.44 23.76 0.52
C HIS A 325 3.57 24.32 -0.61
N GLN A 326 4.16 24.81 -1.71
CA GLN A 326 3.39 25.32 -2.85
C GLN A 326 2.76 24.18 -3.67
N ALA A 327 3.45 23.04 -3.77
CA ALA A 327 2.93 21.86 -4.46
C ALA A 327 1.62 21.36 -3.83
N MET A 328 1.51 21.40 -2.50
CA MET A 328 0.31 20.98 -1.78
C MET A 328 -0.95 21.79 -2.14
N PHE A 329 -0.81 23.09 -2.46
CA PHE A 329 -1.96 23.96 -2.75
C PHE A 329 -2.22 24.17 -4.23
N HIS A 330 -1.18 24.07 -5.06
CA HIS A 330 -1.25 24.41 -6.48
C HIS A 330 -1.11 23.21 -7.42
N VAL A 331 -0.85 22.00 -6.93
CA VAL A 331 -0.93 20.79 -7.76
C VAL A 331 -2.34 20.23 -7.69
N LYS A 332 -2.90 19.93 -8.87
CA LYS A 332 -4.22 19.32 -9.01
C LYS A 332 -4.12 18.07 -9.88
N GLU A 333 -4.88 17.05 -9.51
CA GLU A 333 -5.14 15.91 -10.38
C GLU A 333 -6.13 16.33 -11.46
N CYS A 334 -5.74 16.13 -12.72
CA CYS A 334 -6.57 16.45 -13.86
C CYS A 334 -7.62 15.34 -14.03
N GLY A 335 -8.88 15.70 -13.77
CA GLY A 335 -10.01 14.80 -14.01
C GLY A 335 -10.14 14.43 -15.49
N ARG A 336 -10.74 13.26 -15.76
CA ARG A 336 -11.17 12.91 -17.12
C ARG A 336 -12.25 13.90 -17.56
N GLY A 337 -12.14 14.39 -18.78
CA GLY A 337 -13.12 15.31 -19.35
C GLY A 337 -14.53 14.71 -19.42
N PRO A 338 -15.56 15.51 -19.78
CA PRO A 338 -16.94 15.04 -19.93
C PRO A 338 -17.09 13.93 -20.99
N TYR A 339 -16.11 13.77 -21.87
CA TYR A 339 -16.01 12.66 -22.81
C TYR A 339 -14.90 11.70 -22.37
N ALA A 340 -15.23 10.41 -22.24
CA ALA A 340 -14.34 9.36 -21.74
C ALA A 340 -13.07 9.15 -22.58
N SER A 341 -12.99 9.72 -23.79
CA SER A 341 -11.87 9.58 -24.73
C SER A 341 -10.82 10.69 -24.66
N SER A 342 -11.11 11.83 -24.03
CA SER A 342 -10.20 12.98 -24.04
C SER A 342 -9.21 12.89 -22.88
N LYS A 343 -7.93 12.60 -23.19
CA LYS A 343 -6.85 12.59 -22.19
C LYS A 343 -6.55 14.03 -21.73
N PRO A 344 -6.50 14.31 -20.43
CA PRO A 344 -6.12 15.63 -19.94
C PRO A 344 -4.65 15.93 -20.26
N ILE A 345 -4.31 17.21 -20.33
CA ILE A 345 -2.96 17.74 -20.55
C ILE A 345 -2.65 18.84 -19.51
N CYS A 346 -1.38 19.07 -19.23
CA CYS A 346 -0.94 20.27 -18.53
C CYS A 346 -0.74 21.40 -19.53
N ARG A 347 -1.25 22.59 -19.22
CA ARG A 347 -1.07 23.80 -20.03
C ARG A 347 -0.35 24.87 -19.21
N LYS A 348 0.56 25.58 -19.87
CA LYS A 348 1.20 26.82 -19.40
C LYS A 348 0.97 27.90 -20.45
N MET A 349 0.39 29.02 -20.03
CA MET A 349 0.14 30.16 -20.89
C MET A 349 0.73 31.43 -20.27
N VAL A 350 1.40 32.23 -21.08
CA VAL A 350 1.89 33.54 -20.70
C VAL A 350 1.17 34.56 -21.54
N LYS A 351 0.46 35.50 -20.90
CA LYS A 351 -0.27 36.59 -21.58
C LYS A 351 0.08 37.95 -20.99
N ARG A 352 -0.12 39.03 -21.75
CA ARG A 352 -0.18 40.38 -21.21
C ARG A 352 -1.63 40.78 -20.98
N ASP A 353 -1.94 41.16 -19.76
CA ASP A 353 -3.26 41.64 -19.34
C ASP A 353 -3.06 43.03 -18.74
N GLY A 354 -3.64 44.06 -19.35
CA GLY A 354 -3.47 45.45 -18.89
C GLY A 354 -2.02 46.00 -18.90
N GLY A 355 -1.09 45.33 -19.57
CA GLY A 355 0.34 45.66 -19.58
C GLY A 355 1.20 44.77 -18.68
N ASP A 356 0.58 44.07 -17.73
CA ASP A 356 1.24 43.14 -16.83
C ASP A 356 1.38 41.75 -17.45
N ARG A 357 2.55 41.13 -17.25
CA ARG A 357 2.83 39.77 -17.72
C ARG A 357 2.27 38.75 -16.73
N VAL A 358 1.26 38.00 -17.15
CA VAL A 358 0.56 37.00 -16.33
C VAL A 358 0.86 35.60 -16.85
N VAL A 359 1.29 34.70 -15.95
CA VAL A 359 1.50 33.28 -16.21
C VAL A 359 0.34 32.50 -15.62
N ILE A 360 -0.28 31.65 -16.43
CA ILE A 360 -1.41 30.80 -16.07
C ILE A 360 -1.01 29.35 -16.31
N ARG A 361 -1.20 28.51 -15.30
CA ARG A 361 -0.99 27.07 -15.37
C ARG A 361 -2.31 26.38 -15.05
N SER A 362 -2.67 25.36 -15.81
CA SER A 362 -3.91 24.63 -15.57
C SER A 362 -3.86 23.21 -16.14
N CYS A 363 -4.71 22.35 -15.60
CA CYS A 363 -5.22 21.20 -16.35
C CYS A 363 -6.07 21.70 -17.52
N ALA A 364 -5.95 21.06 -18.68
CA ALA A 364 -6.78 21.36 -19.84
C ALA A 364 -7.14 20.07 -20.58
N ILE A 365 -8.20 20.15 -21.39
CA ILE A 365 -8.47 19.15 -22.42
C ILE A 365 -7.90 19.73 -23.72
N PRO A 366 -7.09 18.96 -24.49
CA PRO A 366 -6.56 19.44 -25.77
C PRO A 366 -7.72 19.87 -26.68
N ASN A 367 -7.54 21.01 -27.35
CA ASN A 367 -8.40 21.36 -28.47
C ASN A 367 -8.24 20.34 -29.62
N HIS A 368 -9.15 20.32 -30.58
CA HIS A 368 -9.11 19.37 -31.70
C HIS A 368 -7.79 19.43 -32.49
N ASP A 369 -7.17 20.60 -32.57
CA ASP A 369 -5.90 20.86 -33.23
C ASP A 369 -4.68 20.61 -32.32
N GLU A 370 -4.90 20.35 -31.03
CA GLU A 370 -3.89 20.02 -30.03
C GLU A 370 -3.87 18.53 -29.67
N THR A 371 -4.77 17.70 -30.23
CA THR A 371 -4.93 16.29 -29.83
C THR A 371 -3.68 15.44 -30.05
N ASP A 372 -2.89 15.78 -31.06
CA ASP A 372 -1.68 15.04 -31.44
C ASP A 372 -0.40 15.61 -30.80
N ILE A 373 -0.52 16.70 -30.01
CA ILE A 373 0.62 17.35 -29.38
C ILE A 373 0.85 16.75 -27.99
N THR A 374 1.89 15.93 -27.88
CA THR A 374 2.27 15.31 -26.60
C THR A 374 3.06 16.25 -25.70
N ASP A 375 3.93 17.06 -26.31
CA ASP A 375 4.75 18.06 -25.66
C ASP A 375 5.12 19.12 -26.72
N GLY A 376 4.74 20.38 -26.51
CA GLY A 376 5.01 21.42 -27.49
C GLY A 376 4.14 22.67 -27.37
N PRO A 377 4.23 23.58 -28.36
CA PRO A 377 3.44 24.80 -28.37
C PRO A 377 1.96 24.46 -28.51
N CYS A 378 1.10 25.18 -27.80
CA CYS A 378 -0.35 25.06 -27.99
C CYS A 378 -0.80 25.87 -29.20
N SER A 379 -1.99 25.56 -29.72
CA SER A 379 -2.50 26.22 -30.91
C SER A 379 -2.74 27.71 -30.68
N PRO A 380 -2.57 28.56 -31.72
CA PRO A 380 -2.82 29.98 -31.60
C PRO A 380 -4.32 30.20 -31.35
N LEU A 381 -4.69 30.40 -30.08
CA LEU A 381 -6.00 30.92 -29.71
C LEU A 381 -6.19 32.26 -30.43
N MET A 382 -7.18 32.32 -31.34
CA MET A 382 -7.60 33.55 -31.99
C MET A 382 -8.05 34.54 -30.91
N THR A 383 -7.13 35.38 -30.44
CA THR A 383 -7.41 36.32 -29.36
C THR A 383 -7.86 37.64 -30.00
N ASN A 384 -9.17 37.76 -30.21
CA ASN A 384 -9.80 39.03 -30.57
C ASN A 384 -9.84 39.94 -29.33
N GLY A 385 -8.84 40.83 -29.20
CA GLY A 385 -8.91 42.01 -28.35
C GLY A 385 -8.07 41.98 -27.05
N ARG A 386 -7.21 43.00 -26.90
CA ARG A 386 -6.43 43.47 -25.72
C ARG A 386 -5.51 42.49 -24.97
N ASP A 387 -5.76 41.21 -24.97
CA ASP A 387 -4.93 40.21 -24.28
C ASP A 387 -4.03 39.49 -25.28
N MET A 388 -2.75 39.86 -25.33
CA MET A 388 -1.78 39.20 -26.23
C MET A 388 -1.16 38.01 -25.50
N VAL A 389 -1.40 36.80 -26.00
CA VAL A 389 -0.68 35.59 -25.55
C VAL A 389 0.76 35.66 -26.08
N GLU A 390 1.74 35.76 -25.18
CA GLU A 390 3.17 35.77 -25.52
C GLU A 390 3.67 34.36 -25.86
N SER A 391 3.23 33.37 -25.10
CA SER A 391 3.60 31.97 -25.32
C SER A 391 2.57 31.03 -24.70
N CYS A 392 2.47 29.84 -25.27
CA CYS A 392 1.64 28.78 -24.75
C CYS A 392 2.30 27.43 -25.02
N HIS A 393 2.28 26.56 -24.03
CA HIS A 393 2.92 25.26 -24.07
C HIS A 393 2.03 24.22 -23.40
N ILE A 394 1.93 23.05 -24.00
CA ILE A 394 1.18 21.91 -23.50
C ILE A 394 2.06 20.69 -23.41
N CYS A 395 1.81 19.84 -22.42
CA CYS A 395 2.57 18.62 -22.18
C CYS A 395 1.71 17.61 -21.40
N ASN A 396 2.07 16.33 -21.44
CA ASN A 396 1.25 15.23 -20.93
C ASN A 396 1.91 14.38 -19.83
N THR A 397 2.95 14.91 -19.18
CA THR A 397 3.64 14.28 -18.04
C THR A 397 3.38 15.06 -16.75
N ASP A 398 3.51 14.39 -15.61
CA ASP A 398 3.22 15.03 -14.31
C ASP A 398 4.09 16.28 -14.09
N LEU A 399 3.43 17.37 -13.69
CA LEU A 399 4.05 18.64 -13.31
C LEU A 399 4.91 19.30 -14.41
N CYS A 400 4.79 18.85 -15.66
CA CYS A 400 5.60 19.31 -16.78
C CYS A 400 5.42 20.81 -17.10
N ASN A 401 4.26 21.39 -16.72
CA ASN A 401 3.99 22.82 -16.88
C ASN A 401 4.70 23.71 -15.85
N SER A 402 5.60 23.16 -15.03
CA SER A 402 6.49 23.92 -14.14
C SER A 402 7.62 24.65 -14.87
N ALA A 403 8.20 24.02 -15.90
CA ALA A 403 9.49 24.43 -16.47
C ALA A 403 9.41 25.58 -17.51
N SER A 404 10.52 26.31 -17.60
CA SER A 404 10.91 27.14 -18.74
C SER A 404 11.75 26.24 -19.65
N GLY A 405 11.35 26.03 -20.91
CA GLY A 405 11.98 25.05 -21.80
C GLY A 405 13.50 25.17 -21.87
N LEU A 406 14.21 24.11 -21.44
CA LEU A 406 15.61 23.86 -21.80
C LEU A 406 15.92 22.36 -21.68
N LEU A 407 15.45 21.58 -22.65
CA LEU A 407 15.84 20.19 -22.90
C LEU A 407 17.31 20.15 -23.35
N THR A 408 18.28 19.95 -22.45
CA THR A 408 19.69 19.67 -22.83
C THR A 408 20.41 18.61 -21.99
N THR A 409 19.79 18.02 -20.96
CA THR A 409 20.52 17.12 -20.04
C THR A 409 20.39 15.63 -20.36
N GLN A 410 19.45 15.20 -21.19
CA GLN A 410 19.19 13.77 -21.45
C GLN A 410 20.33 13.05 -22.20
N SER A 411 21.11 13.76 -23.03
CA SER A 411 22.18 13.17 -23.84
C SER A 411 23.45 12.82 -23.05
N LEU A 412 23.71 13.48 -21.92
CA LEU A 412 24.90 13.25 -21.10
C LEU A 412 24.79 11.99 -20.23
N TYR A 413 23.57 11.62 -19.83
CA TYR A 413 23.34 10.44 -18.99
C TYR A 413 23.58 9.12 -19.75
N ILE A 414 23.17 9.03 -21.01
CA ILE A 414 23.39 7.83 -21.84
C ILE A 414 24.89 7.56 -22.01
N ALA A 415 25.69 8.61 -22.24
CA ALA A 415 27.14 8.48 -22.35
C ALA A 415 27.79 8.00 -21.03
N GLY A 416 27.30 8.48 -19.88
CA GLY A 416 27.75 8.03 -18.57
C GLY A 416 27.45 6.55 -18.30
N PHE A 417 26.24 6.09 -18.63
CA PHE A 417 25.84 4.69 -18.44
C PHE A 417 26.64 3.72 -19.34
N ILE A 418 26.94 4.10 -20.58
CA ILE A 418 27.79 3.29 -21.47
C ILE A 418 29.20 3.14 -20.89
N LEU A 419 29.77 4.21 -20.32
CA LEU A 419 31.10 4.20 -19.72
C LEU A 419 31.17 3.34 -18.45
N ILE A 420 30.15 3.39 -17.60
CA ILE A 420 30.06 2.58 -16.38
C ILE A 420 29.84 1.09 -16.72
N GLY A 421 28.95 0.81 -17.67
CA GLY A 421 28.72 -0.56 -18.16
C GLY A 421 29.98 -1.19 -18.75
N TYR A 422 30.75 -0.41 -19.53
CA TYR A 422 32.02 -0.86 -20.11
C TYR A 422 33.05 -1.22 -19.02
N ARG A 423 33.22 -0.37 -18.00
CA ARG A 423 34.14 -0.62 -16.87
C ARG A 423 33.75 -1.85 -16.05
N PHE A 424 32.46 -2.09 -15.86
CA PHE A 424 31.97 -3.25 -15.11
C PHE A 424 32.19 -4.57 -15.88
N PHE A 425 32.05 -4.55 -17.21
CA PHE A 425 32.36 -5.70 -18.06
C PHE A 425 33.87 -6.00 -18.09
N GLU A 426 34.71 -4.97 -18.18
CA GLU A 426 36.18 -5.11 -18.16
C GLU A 426 36.69 -5.75 -16.86
N SER A 427 36.11 -5.38 -15.71
CA SER A 427 36.46 -5.93 -14.39
C SER A 427 36.12 -7.43 -14.24
N ASN A 428 35.03 -7.88 -14.85
CA ASN A 428 34.60 -9.28 -14.77
C ASN A 428 35.32 -10.19 -15.76
N TYR A 429 35.79 -9.66 -16.89
CA TYR A 429 36.53 -10.45 -17.88
C TYR A 429 37.96 -10.78 -17.44
N ASN A 430 38.63 -9.87 -16.71
CA ASN A 430 40.00 -10.06 -16.21
C ASN A 430 40.10 -10.94 -14.94
N ARG A 431 38.99 -11.55 -14.51
CA ARG A 431 38.93 -12.43 -13.34
C ARG A 431 38.81 -13.93 -13.69
N LYS A 432 39.01 -14.31 -14.95
CA LYS A 432 39.09 -15.71 -15.40
C LYS A 432 40.50 -16.15 -15.69
#